data_AF-A0A932ZN63-F1
#
_entry.id   AF-A0A932ZN63-F1
#
_cell.length_a   1.000
_cell.length_b   1.000
_cell.length_c   1.000
_cell.angle_alpha   90.00
_cell.angle_beta   90.00
_cell.angle_gamma   90.00
#
_symmetry.space_group_name_H-M   'P 1'
#
loop_
_entity.id
_entity.type
_entity.pdbx_description
1 polymer ?
#
loop_
_entity_poly.entity_id
_entity_poly.type
_entity_poly.pdbx_seq_one_letter_code
_entity_poly.pdbx_strand_id
1 'polypeptide(L)' 'AIGGAEVSRLHANFICVRGQASAGDIFRLIDLVRDRVRRSSGVDLDLEVELWRSG' A
#
# COMPACT_ATOMS: atom_id res chain seq x y z
N ALA A 1 5.26 -4.17 5.80
CA ALA A 1 6.12 -3.02 5.42
C ALA A 1 6.99 -3.44 4.25
N ILE A 2 7.30 -2.51 3.34
CA ILE A 2 8.18 -2.71 2.18
C ILE A 2 9.04 -1.45 2.03
N GLY A 3 10.37 -1.59 2.01
CA GLY A 3 11.30 -0.50 1.70
C GLY A 3 11.19 0.79 2.54
N GLY A 4 10.56 0.73 3.71
CA GLY A 4 10.28 1.92 4.55
C GLY A 4 8.83 2.40 4.49
N ALA A 5 8.00 1.91 3.57
CA ALA A 5 6.56 2.11 3.56
C ALA A 5 5.85 1.07 4.43
N GLU A 6 4.85 1.49 5.20
CA GLU A 6 4.01 0.59 5.98
C GLU A 6 2.57 1.07 6.13
N VAL A 7 1.66 0.17 6.49
CA VAL A 7 0.31 0.53 6.92
C VAL A 7 0.36 1.07 8.34
N SER A 8 -0.32 2.19 8.58
CA SER A 8 -0.43 2.81 9.89
C SER A 8 -1.09 1.85 10.90
N ARG A 9 -0.51 1.77 12.10
CA ARG A 9 -1.08 1.01 13.21
C ARG A 9 -2.29 1.70 13.85
N LEU A 10 -2.46 3.00 13.61
CA LEU A 10 -3.58 3.78 14.14
C LEU A 10 -4.82 3.66 13.23
N HIS A 11 -4.62 3.66 11.91
CA HIS A 11 -5.71 3.58 10.95
C HIS A 11 -5.26 2.97 9.62
N ALA A 12 -5.80 1.81 9.24
CA ALA A 12 -5.30 0.99 8.15
C ALA A 12 -5.36 1.64 6.75
N ASN A 13 -6.23 2.63 6.54
CA ASN A 13 -6.32 3.35 5.25
C ASN A 13 -5.12 4.29 4.99
N PHE A 14 -4.23 4.51 5.97
CA PHE A 14 -3.06 5.35 5.80
C PHE A 14 -1.80 4.51 5.61
N ILE A 15 -1.04 4.85 4.57
CA ILE A 15 0.34 4.38 4.40
C ILE A 15 1.28 5.42 5.01
N CYS A 16 2.09 5.00 5.97
CA CYS A 16 3.16 5.81 6.54
C CYS A 16 4.48 5.51 5.83
N VAL A 17 5.23 6.56 5.54
CA VAL A 17 6.59 6.48 5.00
C VAL A 17 7.58 6.75 6.12
N ARG A 18 8.56 5.86 6.27
CA ARG A 18 9.74 6.06 7.13
C ARG A 18 11.01 6.00 6.30
N GLY A 19 11.95 6.90 6.59
CA GLY A 19 13.21 6.98 5.87
C GLY A 19 13.02 7.34 4.39
N GLN A 20 13.76 6.66 3.51
CA GLN A 20 13.82 6.93 2.07
C GLN A 20 12.96 5.95 1.26
N ALA A 21 11.70 5.71 1.68
CA ALA A 21 10.82 4.83 0.91
C ALA A 21 10.51 5.46 -0.46
N SER A 22 10.64 4.66 -1.51
CA SER A 22 10.36 5.08 -2.88
C SER A 22 8.88 4.95 -3.23
N ALA A 23 8.44 5.61 -4.31
CA ALA A 23 7.10 5.37 -4.86
C ALA A 23 6.87 3.89 -5.21
N GLY A 24 7.91 3.19 -5.69
CA GLY A 24 7.85 1.74 -5.94
C GLY A 24 7.61 0.91 -4.68
N ASP A 25 8.09 1.36 -3.51
CA ASP A 25 7.79 0.71 -2.23
C ASP A 25 6.33 0.85 -1.84
N ILE A 26 5.76 2.04 -2.06
CA ILE A 26 4.35 2.32 -1.82
C ILE A 26 3.48 1.46 -2.76
N PHE A 27 3.79 1.40 -4.06
CA PHE A 27 3.03 0.58 -5.01
C PHE A 27 3.05 -0.89 -4.64
N ARG A 28 4.22 -1.44 -4.31
CA ARG A 28 4.33 -2.85 -3.85
C ARG A 28 3.57 -3.09 -2.55
N LEU A 29 3.53 -2.12 -1.66
CA LEU A 29 2.78 -2.25 -0.41
C LEU A 29 1.27 -2.25 -0.67
N ILE A 30 0.80 -1.38 -1.58
CA ILE A 30 -0.60 -1.36 -2.03
C ILE A 30 -0.99 -2.74 -2.58
N ASP A 31 -0.20 -3.29 -3.50
CA ASP A 31 -0.46 -4.60 -4.10
C ASP A 31 -0.53 -5.69 -3.02
N LEU A 32 0.41 -5.70 -2.08
CA LEU A 32 0.43 -6.64 -0.96
C LEU A 32 -0.84 -6.53 -0.08
N VAL A 33 -1.31 -5.31 0.19
CA VAL A 33 -2.52 -5.07 1.00
C VAL A 33 -3.76 -5.60 0.28
N ARG A 34 -3.95 -5.26 -1.01
CA ARG A 34 -5.08 -5.75 -1.82
C ARG A 34 -5.12 -7.28 -1.84
N ASP A 35 -3.97 -7.89 -2.08
CA ASP A 35 -3.79 -9.34 -2.09
C ASP A 35 -4.14 -10.00 -0.76
N ARG A 36 -3.69 -9.41 0.35
CA ARG A 36 -3.95 -9.91 1.70
C ARG A 36 -5.43 -9.83 2.03
N VAL A 37 -6.07 -8.70 1.75
CA VAL A 37 -7.49 -8.47 2.00
C VAL A 37 -8.31 -9.47 1.19
N ARG A 38 -8.07 -9.56 -0.13
CA ARG A 38 -8.75 -10.53 -1.00
C ARG A 38 -8.65 -11.96 -0.46
N ARG A 39 -7.46 -12.41 -0.05
CA ARG A 39 -7.28 -13.76 0.50
C ARG A 39 -7.96 -13.98 1.85
N SER A 40 -8.02 -12.95 2.71
CA SER A 40 -8.55 -13.08 4.07
C SER A 40 -10.06 -12.88 4.17
N SER A 41 -10.64 -12.07 3.29
CA SER A 41 -12.05 -11.66 3.36
C SER A 41 -12.84 -11.90 2.07
N GLY A 42 -12.18 -12.26 0.97
CA GLY A 42 -12.81 -12.39 -0.35
C GLY A 42 -13.16 -11.05 -1.01
N VAL A 43 -12.74 -9.92 -0.43
CA VAL A 43 -13.04 -8.57 -0.96
C VAL A 43 -11.89 -8.07 -1.83
N ASP A 44 -12.23 -7.60 -3.03
CA ASP A 44 -11.33 -6.84 -3.88
C ASP A 44 -11.40 -5.35 -3.52
N LEU A 45 -10.25 -4.77 -3.16
CA LEU A 45 -10.15 -3.35 -2.87
C LEU A 45 -9.84 -2.57 -4.15
N ASP A 46 -10.52 -1.45 -4.35
CA ASP A 46 -10.20 -0.46 -5.36
C ASP A 46 -9.41 0.71 -4.77
N LEU A 47 -8.63 1.38 -5.62
CA LEU A 47 -7.86 2.54 -5.22
C LEU A 47 -8.69 3.81 -5.35
N GLU A 48 -8.78 4.58 -4.27
CA GLU A 48 -9.33 5.94 -4.30
C GLU A 48 -8.31 6.94 -4.87
N VAL A 49 -7.02 6.68 -4.68
CA VAL A 49 -5.92 7.55 -5.12
C VAL A 49 -5.47 7.22 -6.55
N GLU A 50 -5.10 8.25 -7.30
CA GLU A 50 -4.48 8.08 -8.61
C GLU A 50 -2.98 7.79 -8.47
N LEU A 51 -2.51 6.78 -9.20
CA LEU A 51 -1.09 6.42 -9.23
C LEU A 51 -0.43 7.00 -10.48
N TRP A 52 0.49 7.93 -10.27
CA TRP A 52 1.27 8.56 -11.34
C TRP A 52 2.58 7.81 -11.50
N ARG A 53 2.81 7.22 -12.68
CA ARG A 53 4.05 6.49 -13.00
C ARG A 53 4.84 7.28 -14.05
N SER A 54 6.11 7.50 -13.77
CA SER A 54 7.05 7.97 -14.79
C SER A 54 7.23 6.85 -15.82
N GLY A 55 6.97 7.15 -17.09
CA GLY A 55 7.39 6.31 -18.22
C GLY A 55 8.88 6.42 -18.47
#